data_AF-A0A327TJ65-F1
#
_entry.id   AF-A0A327TJ65-F1
#
_cell.length_a   1.000
_cell.length_b   1.000
_cell.length_c   1.000
_cell.angle_alpha   90.00
_cell.angle_beta   90.00
_cell.angle_gamma   90.00
#
_symmetry.space_group_name_H-M   'P 1'
#
loop_
_entity.id
_entity.type
_entity.pdbx_description
1 polymer ?
#
loop_
_entity_poly.entity_id
_entity_poly.type
_entity_poly.pdbx_seq_one_letter_code
_entity_poly.pdbx_strand_id
1 'polypeptide(L)'
;MSANRIEHKVNHVSLVVDKSGSMRRHEAQLVRVVDEFVKGLQEESDRLGHETRISLYAFDHEVRNLVWDMDVKHLPSLKGLYAVANGATALIEAAVKSVDDLKHVWEGYGEHSFLQVVVTDGEENASGCAESGLMHTRMKKTEGAAVLRGWMDRIRTAMADLPDHWTSAILVPNSLAKRTAQEYGFPAGNIAIWDADSSGGVEEAIDTVKTAATSFLRGREKGVRGTKSLFAMGQDLSAADVSAHLEALDTGAYALVPVDRQAPIREFVTGAGHRLLLLRALQAREGPGRQAARGGREGPGHRPDDGPGLLRPGGPQPAGPARRGDHGEAGRQPGVHRVRPVDLGQPQAGARHPGARHAVGPARPLLPRAGGPGIRRSGAAGEPGE
;
A
#
# COMPACT_ATOMS: atom_id res chain seq x y z
N MET A 1 -32.09 1.45 20.67
CA MET A 1 -30.90 1.50 21.52
C MET A 1 -29.81 2.24 20.76
N SER A 2 -29.47 3.45 21.19
CA SER A 2 -28.38 4.23 20.58
C SER A 2 -27.07 3.63 21.07
N ALA A 3 -26.41 2.84 20.22
CA ALA A 3 -25.13 2.24 20.56
C ALA A 3 -24.10 3.36 20.62
N ASN A 4 -23.75 3.75 21.84
CA ASN A 4 -22.56 4.52 22.18
C ASN A 4 -21.36 3.63 21.82
N ARG A 5 -21.03 3.54 20.53
CA ARG A 5 -19.94 2.73 20.04
C ARG A 5 -18.69 3.53 20.36
N ILE A 6 -17.85 2.99 21.24
CA ILE A 6 -16.53 3.55 21.51
C ILE A 6 -15.86 3.73 20.14
N GLU A 7 -15.46 4.97 19.79
CA GLU A 7 -14.73 5.29 18.55
C GLU A 7 -13.27 4.81 18.64
N HIS A 8 -13.09 3.55 19.02
CA HIS A 8 -11.78 2.92 19.13
C HIS A 8 -11.36 2.43 17.75
N LYS A 9 -10.26 2.95 17.20
CA LYS A 9 -9.72 2.52 15.90
C LYS A 9 -8.56 1.57 16.13
N VAL A 10 -8.62 0.43 15.45
CA VAL A 10 -7.58 -0.60 15.48
C VAL A 10 -6.97 -0.72 14.09
N ASN A 11 -5.66 -0.52 13.99
CA ASN A 11 -4.89 -0.61 12.76
C ASN A 11 -4.04 -1.87 12.79
N HIS A 12 -4.16 -2.74 11.80
CA HIS A 12 -3.26 -3.88 11.62
C HIS A 12 -2.35 -3.62 10.44
N VAL A 13 -1.06 -3.44 10.71
CA VAL A 13 -0.04 -3.18 9.68
C VAL A 13 0.79 -4.44 9.49
N SER A 14 0.84 -4.99 8.28
CA SER A 14 1.73 -6.09 7.91
C SER A 14 2.82 -5.58 7.00
N LEU A 15 4.07 -5.61 7.47
CA LEU A 15 5.24 -5.35 6.65
C LEU A 15 5.87 -6.67 6.22
N VAL A 16 5.93 -6.91 4.91
CA VAL A 16 6.38 -8.17 4.31
C VAL A 16 7.64 -7.89 3.52
N VAL A 17 8.78 -8.38 4.02
CA VAL A 17 10.10 -7.93 3.59
C VAL A 17 10.87 -9.07 2.94
N ASP A 18 11.36 -8.83 1.74
CA ASP A 18 12.23 -9.76 1.02
C ASP A 18 13.57 -9.92 1.75
N LYS A 19 13.99 -11.16 1.97
CA LYS A 19 15.31 -11.58 2.51
C LYS A 19 16.06 -12.51 1.55
N SER A 20 15.75 -12.48 0.27
CA SER A 20 16.44 -13.22 -0.79
C SER A 20 17.90 -12.78 -0.92
N GLY A 21 18.70 -13.55 -1.65
CA GLY A 21 20.15 -13.33 -1.73
C GLY A 21 20.56 -11.95 -2.25
N SER A 22 19.76 -11.32 -3.11
CA SER A 22 20.00 -9.97 -3.64
C SER A 22 19.92 -8.89 -2.56
N MET A 23 19.11 -9.10 -1.53
CA MET A 23 18.95 -8.19 -0.39
C MET A 23 20.17 -8.14 0.53
N ARG A 24 21.20 -8.98 0.32
CA ARG A 24 22.41 -9.02 1.18
C ARG A 24 23.10 -7.67 1.30
N ARG A 25 23.14 -6.89 0.21
CA ARG A 25 23.73 -5.54 0.21
C ARG A 25 22.90 -4.52 1.03
N HIS A 26 21.62 -4.82 1.24
CA HIS A 26 20.64 -3.95 1.88
C HIS A 26 20.33 -4.35 3.33
N GLU A 27 20.79 -5.52 3.79
CA GLU A 27 20.43 -6.11 5.09
C GLU A 27 20.57 -5.15 6.28
N ALA A 28 21.76 -4.56 6.46
CA ALA A 28 22.03 -3.69 7.60
C ALA A 28 21.20 -2.40 7.56
N GLN A 29 20.96 -1.88 6.35
CA GLN A 29 20.19 -0.67 6.14
C GLN A 29 18.70 -0.94 6.39
N LEU A 30 18.17 -2.03 5.84
CA LEU A 30 16.78 -2.42 6.00
C LEU A 30 16.39 -2.57 7.48
N VAL A 31 17.21 -3.23 8.30
CA VAL A 31 16.97 -3.35 9.75
C VAL A 31 16.82 -1.97 10.39
N ARG A 32 17.73 -1.04 10.08
CA ARG A 32 17.69 0.32 10.61
C ARG A 32 16.41 1.05 10.17
N VAL A 33 16.08 1.01 8.89
CA VAL A 33 14.96 1.81 8.38
C VAL A 33 13.61 1.23 8.78
N VAL A 34 13.50 -0.10 8.98
CA VAL A 34 12.29 -0.69 9.59
C VAL A 34 12.11 -0.22 11.03
N ASP A 35 13.18 -0.12 11.83
CA ASP A 35 13.08 0.42 13.19
C ASP A 35 12.58 1.89 13.15
N GLU A 36 13.03 2.69 12.18
CA GLU A 36 12.55 4.07 11.95
C GLU A 36 11.09 4.12 11.48
N PHE A 37 10.64 3.17 10.65
CA PHE A 37 9.24 2.99 10.24
C PHE A 37 8.34 2.70 11.44
N VAL A 38 8.75 1.74 12.27
CA VAL A 38 8.03 1.33 13.49
C VAL A 38 7.89 2.49 14.45
N LYS A 39 8.97 3.25 14.66
CA LYS A 39 8.94 4.47 15.46
C LYS A 39 7.91 5.48 14.92
N GLY A 40 7.87 5.68 13.60
CA GLY A 40 6.88 6.55 12.96
C GLY A 40 5.43 6.11 13.21
N LEU A 41 5.17 4.79 13.20
CA LEU A 41 3.86 4.25 13.55
C LEU A 41 3.54 4.44 15.04
N GLN A 42 4.51 4.26 15.94
CA GLN A 42 4.32 4.50 17.38
C GLN A 42 3.92 5.95 17.65
N GLU A 43 4.69 6.90 17.12
CA GLU A 43 4.45 8.34 17.27
C GLU A 43 3.04 8.71 16.75
N GLU A 44 2.66 8.17 15.60
CA GLU A 44 1.35 8.45 15.01
C GLU A 44 0.20 7.78 15.77
N SER A 45 0.40 6.56 16.26
CA SER A 45 -0.57 5.82 17.09
C SER A 45 -0.83 6.57 18.41
N ASP A 46 0.22 7.06 19.07
CA ASP A 46 0.11 7.87 20.29
C ASP A 46 -0.60 9.19 20.04
N ARG A 47 -0.25 9.87 18.94
CA ARG A 47 -0.84 11.16 18.57
C ARG A 47 -2.32 11.07 18.27
N LEU A 48 -2.77 9.99 17.63
CA LEU A 48 -4.17 9.79 17.22
C LEU A 48 -4.99 9.01 18.26
N GLY A 49 -4.35 8.39 19.25
CA GLY A 49 -5.02 7.51 20.21
C GLY A 49 -5.56 6.22 19.58
N HIS A 50 -5.02 5.81 18.43
CA HIS A 50 -5.38 4.54 17.78
C HIS A 50 -4.63 3.39 18.44
N GLU A 51 -5.23 2.21 18.46
CA GLU A 51 -4.49 0.97 18.65
C GLU A 51 -3.83 0.59 17.33
N THR A 52 -2.50 0.51 17.29
CA THR A 52 -1.77 0.09 16.10
C THR A 52 -0.99 -1.17 16.41
N ARG A 53 -1.28 -2.22 15.66
CA ARG A 53 -0.67 -3.54 15.77
C ARG A 53 0.11 -3.81 14.51
N ILE A 54 1.25 -4.49 14.65
CA ILE A 54 2.16 -4.77 13.55
C ILE A 54 2.49 -6.26 13.46
N SER A 55 2.47 -6.78 12.24
CA SER A 55 3.03 -8.08 11.88
C SER A 55 4.22 -7.87 10.95
N LEU A 56 5.30 -8.60 11.19
CA LEU A 56 6.51 -8.56 10.37
C LEU A 56 6.74 -9.93 9.75
N TYR A 57 6.85 -9.96 8.42
CA TYR A 57 7.19 -11.16 7.67
C TYR A 57 8.52 -10.95 6.97
N ALA A 58 9.35 -11.99 6.97
CA ALA A 58 10.55 -12.04 6.13
C ALA A 58 10.47 -13.26 5.22
N PHE A 59 10.72 -13.07 3.94
CA PHE A 59 10.60 -14.16 2.96
C PHE A 59 11.79 -14.29 2.02
N ASP A 60 12.18 -15.53 1.75
CA ASP A 60 12.99 -15.89 0.59
C ASP A 60 12.23 -16.97 -0.20
N HIS A 61 12.71 -18.21 -0.26
CA HIS A 61 11.94 -19.36 -0.73
C HIS A 61 11.07 -19.96 0.39
N GLU A 62 11.27 -19.50 1.63
CA GLU A 62 10.41 -19.74 2.79
C GLU A 62 9.85 -18.41 3.29
N VAL A 63 8.60 -18.42 3.73
CA VAL A 63 7.96 -17.26 4.38
C VAL A 63 7.95 -17.46 5.88
N ARG A 64 8.55 -16.53 6.63
CA ARG A 64 8.59 -16.56 8.10
C ARG A 64 7.86 -15.37 8.67
N ASN A 65 6.92 -15.62 9.57
CA ASN A 65 6.39 -14.59 10.46
C ASN A 65 7.40 -14.37 11.59
N LEU A 66 7.98 -13.17 11.66
CA LEU A 66 8.94 -12.77 12.69
C LEU A 66 8.24 -12.18 13.90
N VAL A 67 7.18 -11.41 13.64
CA VAL A 67 6.31 -10.82 14.65
C VAL A 67 4.87 -10.96 14.18
N TRP A 68 4.00 -11.42 15.08
CA TRP A 68 2.58 -11.60 14.81
C TRP A 68 1.75 -10.62 15.63
N ASP A 69 1.02 -9.76 14.92
CA ASP A 69 -0.02 -8.86 15.42
C ASP A 69 0.27 -8.26 16.79
N MET A 70 1.45 -7.68 16.97
CA MET A 70 1.89 -7.15 18.26
C MET A 70 1.62 -5.66 18.34
N ASP A 71 1.30 -5.14 19.54
CA ASP A 71 1.22 -3.68 19.74
C ASP A 71 2.55 -3.03 19.31
N VAL A 72 2.45 -2.06 18.39
CA VAL A 72 3.61 -1.39 17.81
C VAL A 72 4.50 -0.74 18.86
N LYS A 73 3.94 -0.35 20.02
CA LYS A 73 4.66 0.27 21.15
C LYS A 73 5.59 -0.70 21.88
N HIS A 74 5.40 -2.00 21.68
CA HIS A 74 6.20 -3.05 22.31
C HIS A 74 7.12 -3.77 21.33
N LEU A 75 7.17 -3.31 20.06
CA LEU A 75 7.95 -3.96 19.01
C LEU A 75 9.45 -3.90 19.30
N PRO A 76 10.15 -5.05 19.44
CA PRO A 76 11.60 -5.04 19.48
C PRO A 76 12.18 -4.63 18.12
N SER A 77 13.42 -4.12 18.15
CA SER A 77 14.19 -3.91 16.93
C SER A 77 14.29 -5.19 16.10
N LEU A 78 14.32 -5.07 14.77
CA LEU A 78 14.56 -6.21 13.88
C LEU A 78 16.00 -6.77 13.97
N LYS A 79 16.89 -6.10 14.70
CA LYS A 79 18.27 -6.54 14.87
C LYS A 79 18.33 -7.95 15.46
N GLY A 80 18.88 -8.88 14.68
CA GLY A 80 19.00 -10.29 15.06
C GLY A 80 17.77 -11.14 14.75
N LEU A 81 16.65 -10.54 14.34
CA LEU A 81 15.44 -11.23 13.86
C LEU A 81 15.44 -11.37 12.34
N TYR A 82 15.95 -10.34 11.64
CA TYR A 82 16.10 -10.33 10.19
C TYR A 82 17.56 -10.62 9.82
N ALA A 83 17.75 -11.58 8.90
CA ALA A 83 19.04 -11.91 8.32
C ALA A 83 18.84 -12.46 6.90
N VAL A 84 19.73 -12.07 5.97
CA VAL A 84 19.69 -12.57 4.60
C VAL A 84 20.38 -13.93 4.53
N ALA A 85 19.57 -14.97 4.49
CA ALA A 85 20.01 -16.30 4.09
C ALA A 85 20.04 -16.37 2.56
N ASN A 86 21.00 -17.09 1.98
CA ASN A 86 20.98 -17.32 0.54
C ASN A 86 19.64 -17.96 0.18
N GLY A 87 18.91 -17.34 -0.75
CA GLY A 87 17.53 -17.72 -0.98
C GLY A 87 16.98 -17.02 -2.21
N ALA A 88 15.93 -17.61 -2.73
CA ALA A 88 15.18 -17.13 -3.87
C ALA A 88 14.00 -16.26 -3.40
N THR A 89 13.03 -15.95 -4.25
CA THR A 89 12.00 -14.94 -3.99
C THR A 89 10.60 -15.54 -4.19
N ALA A 90 9.97 -15.96 -3.09
CA ALA A 90 8.59 -16.43 -3.02
C ALA A 90 7.64 -15.28 -2.69
N LEU A 91 7.65 -14.26 -3.55
CA LEU A 91 6.90 -13.01 -3.41
C LEU A 91 5.39 -13.23 -3.30
N ILE A 92 4.83 -14.05 -4.20
CA ILE A 92 3.40 -14.33 -4.25
C ILE A 92 2.96 -15.05 -2.98
N GLU A 93 3.70 -16.09 -2.59
CA GLU A 93 3.45 -16.85 -1.37
C GLU A 93 3.51 -15.96 -0.12
N ALA A 94 4.50 -15.07 -0.02
CA ALA A 94 4.63 -14.15 1.11
C ALA A 94 3.46 -13.16 1.22
N ALA A 95 3.03 -12.61 0.08
CA ALA A 95 1.88 -11.71 0.02
C ALA A 95 0.57 -12.42 0.38
N VAL A 96 0.34 -13.63 -0.15
CA VAL A 96 -0.85 -14.43 0.17
C VAL A 96 -0.85 -14.81 1.66
N LYS A 97 0.26 -15.36 2.16
CA LYS A 97 0.35 -15.82 3.54
C LYS A 97 0.02 -14.71 4.55
N SER A 98 0.57 -13.52 4.35
CA SER A 98 0.34 -12.41 5.28
C SER A 98 -1.09 -11.86 5.20
N VAL A 99 -1.76 -11.90 4.03
CA VAL A 99 -3.21 -11.64 3.95
C VAL A 99 -4.00 -12.71 4.71
N ASP A 100 -3.72 -13.99 4.43
CA ASP A 100 -4.47 -15.11 5.00
C ASP A 100 -4.31 -15.17 6.51
N ASP A 101 -3.11 -14.98 7.04
CA ASP A 101 -2.87 -14.89 8.48
C ASP A 101 -3.71 -13.75 9.08
N LEU A 102 -3.65 -12.53 8.51
CA LEU A 102 -4.41 -11.37 9.00
C LEU A 102 -5.93 -11.54 8.96
N LYS A 103 -6.49 -12.33 8.02
CA LYS A 103 -7.93 -12.63 7.98
C LYS A 103 -8.44 -13.37 9.22
N HIS A 104 -7.54 -13.96 10.03
CA HIS A 104 -7.90 -14.63 11.27
C HIS A 104 -7.94 -13.70 12.50
N VAL A 105 -7.61 -12.40 12.32
CA VAL A 105 -7.75 -11.41 13.38
C VAL A 105 -9.21 -11.24 13.75
N TRP A 106 -9.51 -11.25 15.05
CA TRP A 106 -10.86 -11.04 15.55
C TRP A 106 -11.20 -9.54 15.58
N GLU A 107 -12.25 -9.14 14.87
CA GLU A 107 -12.67 -7.73 14.71
C GLU A 107 -13.88 -7.33 15.58
N GLY A 108 -14.17 -8.06 16.67
CA GLY A 108 -15.41 -7.86 17.43
C GLY A 108 -15.41 -6.64 18.37
N TYR A 109 -14.36 -5.82 18.36
CA TYR A 109 -14.30 -4.54 19.07
C TYR A 109 -13.74 -3.44 18.16
N GLY A 110 -13.97 -2.17 18.49
CA GLY A 110 -13.45 -1.06 17.69
C GLY A 110 -13.84 -1.07 16.20
N GLU A 111 -13.12 -0.27 15.43
CA GLU A 111 -13.17 -0.25 13.97
C GLU A 111 -11.80 -0.66 13.42
N HIS A 112 -11.74 -1.81 12.77
CA HIS A 112 -10.51 -2.37 12.23
C HIS A 112 -10.22 -1.86 10.82
N SER A 113 -8.94 -1.70 10.52
CA SER A 113 -8.40 -1.55 9.17
C SER A 113 -7.11 -2.33 9.01
N PHE A 114 -6.88 -2.89 7.83
CA PHE A 114 -5.70 -3.69 7.53
C PHE A 114 -4.87 -3.03 6.44
N LEU A 115 -3.57 -2.91 6.68
CA LEU A 115 -2.60 -2.36 5.74
C LEU A 115 -1.47 -3.39 5.56
N GLN A 116 -1.41 -4.01 4.40
CA GLN A 116 -0.27 -4.82 3.98
C GLN A 116 0.65 -4.01 3.06
N VAL A 117 1.94 -4.02 3.36
CA VAL A 117 2.98 -3.46 2.50
C VAL A 117 4.05 -4.53 2.25
N VAL A 118 4.22 -4.90 0.99
CA VAL A 118 5.24 -5.86 0.54
C VAL A 118 6.42 -5.09 -0.05
N VAL A 119 7.65 -5.45 0.31
CA VAL A 119 8.88 -4.81 -0.17
C VAL A 119 9.82 -5.87 -0.73
N THR A 120 10.19 -5.75 -2.00
CA THR A 120 11.10 -6.67 -2.69
C THR A 120 12.03 -5.94 -3.65
N ASP A 121 13.26 -6.45 -3.79
CA ASP A 121 14.24 -6.01 -4.80
C ASP A 121 14.29 -6.93 -6.02
N GLY A 122 13.45 -7.99 -6.04
CA GLY A 122 13.50 -9.07 -7.02
C GLY A 122 12.14 -9.42 -7.62
N GLU A 123 12.18 -10.39 -8.53
CA GLU A 123 10.98 -10.96 -9.16
C GLU A 123 10.68 -12.35 -8.58
N GLU A 124 9.40 -12.70 -8.61
CA GLU A 124 8.90 -14.03 -8.22
C GLU A 124 9.65 -15.16 -8.95
N ASN A 125 10.18 -16.11 -8.18
CA ASN A 125 10.86 -17.29 -8.74
C ASN A 125 10.81 -18.54 -7.83
N ALA A 126 10.14 -18.49 -6.67
CA ALA A 126 10.23 -19.54 -5.65
C ALA A 126 8.93 -19.86 -4.89
N SER A 127 7.80 -19.23 -5.18
CA SER A 127 6.51 -19.57 -4.57
C SER A 127 6.18 -21.05 -4.83
N GLY A 128 5.79 -21.75 -3.76
CA GLY A 128 5.58 -23.19 -3.72
C GLY A 128 6.83 -24.02 -3.45
N CYS A 129 8.00 -23.40 -3.28
CA CYS A 129 9.25 -24.13 -3.02
C CYS A 129 9.22 -24.86 -1.67
N ALA A 130 8.61 -24.29 -0.63
CA ALA A 130 8.50 -24.93 0.68
C ALA A 130 7.70 -26.25 0.63
N GLU A 131 6.67 -26.32 -0.22
CA GLU A 131 5.83 -27.51 -0.39
C GLU A 131 6.47 -28.53 -1.34
N SER A 132 7.01 -28.06 -2.47
CA SER A 132 7.51 -28.93 -3.54
C SER A 132 8.98 -29.33 -3.39
N GLY A 133 9.73 -28.69 -2.48
CA GLY A 133 11.16 -28.87 -2.30
C GLY A 133 12.03 -28.28 -3.43
N LEU A 134 11.43 -27.67 -4.46
CA LEU A 134 12.13 -27.08 -5.60
C LEU A 134 11.49 -25.75 -6.00
N MET A 135 12.30 -24.80 -6.45
CA MET A 135 11.76 -23.59 -7.08
C MET A 135 11.07 -23.94 -8.39
N HIS A 136 9.91 -23.33 -8.66
CA HIS A 136 9.17 -23.59 -9.89
C HIS A 136 9.98 -23.25 -11.16
N THR A 137 10.94 -22.32 -11.06
CA THR A 137 11.90 -21.98 -12.13
C THR A 137 12.94 -23.06 -12.41
N ARG A 138 13.18 -23.97 -11.44
CA ARG A 138 14.10 -25.12 -11.56
C ARG A 138 13.39 -26.44 -11.81
N MET A 139 12.06 -26.46 -11.81
CA MET A 139 11.27 -27.64 -12.16
C MET A 139 11.25 -27.86 -13.68
N LYS A 140 10.71 -29.00 -14.11
CA LYS A 140 10.34 -29.16 -15.51
C LYS A 140 9.33 -28.07 -15.89
N LYS A 141 9.48 -27.51 -17.09
CA LYS A 141 8.71 -26.34 -17.56
C LYS A 141 7.20 -26.44 -17.31
N THR A 142 6.59 -27.60 -17.56
CA THR A 142 5.15 -27.82 -17.37
C THR A 142 4.75 -27.88 -15.90
N GLU A 143 5.55 -28.53 -15.06
CA GLU A 143 5.33 -28.67 -13.62
C GLU A 143 5.50 -27.30 -12.93
N GLY A 144 6.60 -26.60 -13.23
CA GLY A 144 6.87 -25.26 -12.71
C GLY A 144 5.81 -24.23 -13.12
N ALA A 145 5.36 -24.26 -14.38
CA ALA A 145 4.29 -23.39 -14.84
C ALA A 145 2.94 -23.68 -14.16
N ALA A 146 2.67 -24.93 -13.78
CA ALA A 146 1.46 -25.28 -13.03
C ALA A 146 1.53 -24.75 -11.59
N VAL A 147 2.68 -24.90 -10.92
CA VAL A 147 2.91 -24.35 -9.57
C VAL A 147 2.75 -22.84 -9.56
N LEU A 148 3.45 -22.13 -10.45
CA LEU A 148 3.35 -20.66 -10.53
C LEU A 148 1.92 -20.21 -10.81
N ARG A 149 1.21 -20.88 -11.74
CA ARG A 149 -0.20 -20.56 -12.03
C ARG A 149 -1.09 -20.72 -10.80
N GLY A 150 -0.93 -21.81 -10.04
CA GLY A 150 -1.68 -22.01 -8.81
C GLY A 150 -1.48 -20.87 -7.80
N TRP A 151 -0.24 -20.40 -7.65
CA TRP A 151 0.05 -19.24 -6.79
C TRP A 151 -0.48 -17.92 -7.36
N MET A 152 -0.39 -17.69 -8.67
CA MET A 152 -0.99 -16.53 -9.32
C MET A 152 -2.52 -16.49 -9.12
N ASP A 153 -3.19 -17.63 -9.19
CA ASP A 153 -4.63 -17.72 -8.94
C ASP A 153 -4.96 -17.45 -7.47
N ARG A 154 -4.14 -17.94 -6.53
CA ARG A 154 -4.27 -17.66 -5.09
C ARG A 154 -4.15 -16.18 -4.77
N ILE A 155 -3.13 -15.48 -5.29
CA ILE A 155 -2.97 -14.05 -5.00
C ILE A 155 -4.07 -13.22 -5.64
N ARG A 156 -4.48 -13.53 -6.87
CA ARG A 156 -5.60 -12.83 -7.51
C ARG A 156 -6.89 -12.98 -6.72
N THR A 157 -7.16 -14.20 -6.24
CA THR A 157 -8.30 -14.48 -5.37
C THR A 157 -8.17 -13.71 -4.05
N ALA A 158 -7.01 -13.80 -3.40
CA ALA A 158 -6.76 -13.11 -2.14
C ALA A 158 -6.96 -11.60 -2.24
N MET A 159 -6.51 -10.97 -3.35
CA MET A 159 -6.65 -9.54 -3.61
C MET A 159 -8.09 -9.14 -4.00
N ALA A 160 -8.79 -9.97 -4.77
CA ALA A 160 -10.17 -9.73 -5.19
C ALA A 160 -11.15 -9.81 -4.01
N ASP A 161 -10.89 -10.71 -3.06
CA ASP A 161 -11.76 -10.96 -1.90
C ASP A 161 -11.47 -10.03 -0.72
N LEU A 162 -10.55 -9.06 -0.85
CA LEU A 162 -10.24 -8.11 0.21
C LEU A 162 -11.44 -7.18 0.51
N PRO A 163 -11.91 -7.11 1.77
CA PRO A 163 -12.95 -6.16 2.16
C PRO A 163 -12.52 -4.69 2.01
N ASP A 164 -13.48 -3.76 1.98
CA ASP A 164 -13.21 -2.32 1.80
C ASP A 164 -12.31 -1.67 2.86
N HIS A 165 -12.15 -2.31 4.02
CA HIS A 165 -11.29 -1.83 5.10
C HIS A 165 -9.85 -2.42 5.03
N TRP A 166 -9.48 -2.97 3.87
CA TRP A 166 -8.16 -3.49 3.57
C TRP A 166 -7.44 -2.63 2.53
N THR A 167 -6.13 -2.55 2.69
CA THR A 167 -5.19 -1.93 1.75
C THR A 167 -4.03 -2.90 1.58
N SER A 168 -3.79 -3.35 0.35
CA SER A 168 -2.59 -4.12 0.02
C SER A 168 -1.76 -3.36 -1.00
N ALA A 169 -0.49 -3.18 -0.70
CA ALA A 169 0.46 -2.38 -1.46
C ALA A 169 1.82 -3.05 -1.56
N ILE A 170 2.59 -2.66 -2.58
CA ILE A 170 3.87 -3.29 -2.89
C ILE A 170 4.89 -2.30 -3.45
N LEU A 171 6.14 -2.46 -3.02
CA LEU A 171 7.32 -1.79 -3.56
C LEU A 171 8.11 -2.78 -4.40
N VAL A 172 8.40 -2.40 -5.64
CA VAL A 172 9.05 -3.23 -6.65
C VAL A 172 10.27 -2.52 -7.27
N PRO A 173 11.26 -3.26 -7.80
CA PRO A 173 12.53 -2.66 -8.24
C PRO A 173 12.44 -1.90 -9.56
N ASN A 174 11.45 -2.17 -10.42
CA ASN A 174 11.38 -1.58 -11.76
C ASN A 174 9.98 -1.65 -12.39
N SER A 175 9.83 -1.02 -13.57
CA SER A 175 8.57 -0.95 -14.31
C SER A 175 8.05 -2.29 -14.82
N LEU A 176 8.92 -3.28 -15.06
CA LEU A 176 8.48 -4.63 -15.43
C LEU A 176 7.82 -5.28 -14.23
N ALA A 177 8.48 -5.28 -13.07
CA ALA A 177 7.93 -5.78 -11.82
C ALA A 177 6.64 -5.05 -11.40
N LYS A 178 6.50 -3.75 -11.71
CA LYS A 178 5.24 -3.02 -11.52
C LYS A 178 4.09 -3.62 -12.35
N ARG A 179 4.32 -3.92 -13.64
CA ARG A 179 3.30 -4.57 -14.47
C ARG A 179 2.94 -5.95 -13.93
N THR A 180 3.94 -6.73 -13.53
CA THR A 180 3.72 -8.05 -12.92
C THR A 180 2.91 -7.95 -11.62
N ALA A 181 3.18 -6.96 -10.76
CA ALA A 181 2.39 -6.72 -9.56
C ALA A 181 0.93 -6.36 -9.87
N GLN A 182 0.67 -5.60 -10.94
CA GLN A 182 -0.71 -5.35 -11.40
C GLN A 182 -1.39 -6.65 -11.86
N GLU A 183 -0.66 -7.55 -12.53
CA GLU A 183 -1.18 -8.86 -12.94
C GLU A 183 -1.50 -9.78 -11.75
N TYR A 184 -0.87 -9.55 -10.59
CA TYR A 184 -1.18 -10.23 -9.33
C TYR A 184 -2.43 -9.67 -8.63
N GLY A 185 -2.92 -8.50 -9.05
CA GLY A 185 -4.12 -7.87 -8.51
C GLY A 185 -3.87 -6.68 -7.59
N PHE A 186 -2.61 -6.25 -7.41
CA PHE A 186 -2.34 -5.01 -6.67
C PHE A 186 -2.89 -3.80 -7.44
N PRO A 187 -3.63 -2.89 -6.77
CA PRO A 187 -4.09 -1.66 -7.42
C PRO A 187 -2.92 -0.80 -7.91
N ALA A 188 -3.07 -0.15 -9.06
CA ALA A 188 -1.98 0.64 -9.67
C ALA A 188 -1.44 1.74 -8.74
N GLY A 189 -2.32 2.39 -7.96
CA GLY A 189 -1.95 3.41 -6.98
C GLY A 189 -1.39 2.87 -5.66
N ASN A 190 -1.42 1.55 -5.48
CA ASN A 190 -0.79 0.82 -4.38
C ASN A 190 0.55 0.17 -4.79
N ILE A 191 1.10 0.51 -5.96
CA ILE A 191 2.40 0.01 -6.42
C ILE A 191 3.37 1.17 -6.58
N ALA A 192 4.48 1.13 -5.86
CA ALA A 192 5.59 2.07 -5.99
C ALA A 192 6.83 1.36 -6.53
N ILE A 193 7.61 2.07 -7.34
CA ILE A 193 8.92 1.61 -7.79
C ILE A 193 9.96 2.24 -6.87
N TRP A 194 10.98 1.48 -6.47
CA TRP A 194 12.11 1.98 -5.72
C TRP A 194 13.43 1.56 -6.37
N ASP A 195 14.49 2.33 -6.12
CA ASP A 195 15.81 2.04 -6.64
C ASP A 195 16.48 0.92 -5.83
N ALA A 196 16.23 -0.32 -6.23
CA ALA A 196 16.84 -1.50 -5.65
C ALA A 196 18.36 -1.59 -5.82
N ASP A 197 18.97 -0.80 -6.71
CA ASP A 197 20.38 -0.90 -7.04
C ASP A 197 21.29 0.03 -6.24
N SER A 198 20.72 1.05 -5.59
CA SER A 198 21.46 1.96 -4.73
C SER A 198 21.19 1.73 -3.24
N SER A 199 22.16 2.06 -2.40
CA SER A 199 21.93 2.15 -0.96
C SER A 199 20.92 3.25 -0.62
N GLY A 200 20.88 4.35 -1.39
CA GLY A 200 19.90 5.42 -1.16
C GLY A 200 18.45 4.94 -1.36
N GLY A 201 18.22 4.01 -2.28
CA GLY A 201 16.88 3.57 -2.61
C GLY A 201 16.16 2.79 -1.50
N VAL A 202 16.88 2.07 -0.63
CA VAL A 202 16.24 1.39 0.53
C VAL A 202 15.66 2.41 1.51
N GLU A 203 16.41 3.47 1.79
CA GLU A 203 15.95 4.56 2.65
C GLU A 203 14.71 5.24 2.04
N GLU A 204 14.77 5.59 0.75
CA GLU A 204 13.63 6.20 0.03
C GLU A 204 12.40 5.28 -0.01
N ALA A 205 12.59 3.99 -0.24
CA ALA A 205 11.54 2.98 -0.26
C ALA A 205 10.78 2.95 1.07
N ILE A 206 11.50 2.81 2.18
CA ILE A 206 10.87 2.71 3.49
C ILE A 206 10.33 4.07 3.96
N ASP A 207 10.96 5.19 3.63
CA ASP A 207 10.39 6.52 3.90
C ASP A 207 9.07 6.74 3.13
N THR A 208 8.97 6.23 1.91
CA THR A 208 7.72 6.18 1.14
C THR A 208 6.67 5.35 1.86
N VAL A 209 7.03 4.15 2.34
CA VAL A 209 6.14 3.28 3.11
C VAL A 209 5.68 3.94 4.41
N LYS A 210 6.60 4.54 5.17
CA LYS A 210 6.33 5.25 6.42
C LYS A 210 5.39 6.42 6.21
N THR A 211 5.66 7.23 5.19
CA THR A 211 4.82 8.40 4.85
C THR A 211 3.42 7.95 4.45
N ALA A 212 3.32 6.91 3.62
CA ALA A 212 2.04 6.41 3.15
C ALA A 212 1.23 5.75 4.29
N ALA A 213 1.87 4.93 5.13
CA ALA A 213 1.23 4.28 6.28
C ALA A 213 0.76 5.29 7.32
N THR A 214 1.60 6.26 7.72
CA THR A 214 1.19 7.31 8.67
C THR A 214 0.10 8.21 8.09
N SER A 215 0.13 8.50 6.79
CA SER A 215 -0.95 9.22 6.10
C SER A 215 -2.26 8.42 6.06
N PHE A 216 -2.18 7.10 5.88
CA PHE A 216 -3.34 6.21 5.99
C PHE A 216 -3.95 6.23 7.39
N LEU A 217 -3.14 6.11 8.44
CA LEU A 217 -3.55 6.23 9.85
C LEU A 217 -4.28 7.57 10.10
N ARG A 218 -3.73 8.69 9.61
CA ARG A 218 -4.39 10.00 9.67
C ARG A 218 -5.69 10.05 8.88
N GLY A 219 -5.72 9.43 7.71
CA GLY A 219 -6.90 9.31 6.86
C GLY A 219 -8.07 8.65 7.58
N ARG A 220 -7.81 7.76 8.54
CA ARG A 220 -8.86 7.11 9.34
C ARG A 220 -9.68 8.08 10.18
N GLU A 221 -9.12 9.21 10.58
CA GLU A 221 -9.88 10.29 11.23
C GLU A 221 -10.96 10.87 10.32
N LYS A 222 -10.80 10.71 9.00
CA LYS A 222 -11.72 11.16 7.97
C LYS A 222 -12.60 10.03 7.43
N GLY A 223 -12.60 8.87 8.08
CA GLY A 223 -13.38 7.70 7.68
C GLY A 223 -12.74 6.85 6.57
N VAL A 224 -11.46 7.08 6.22
CA VAL A 224 -10.74 6.15 5.35
C VAL A 224 -10.57 4.82 6.09
N ARG A 225 -11.04 3.74 5.49
CA ARG A 225 -10.91 2.39 6.06
C ARG A 225 -9.99 1.49 5.23
N GLY A 226 -9.89 1.76 3.93
CA GLY A 226 -8.97 1.13 2.99
C GLY A 226 -8.73 2.07 1.80
N THR A 227 -7.69 1.80 1.00
CA THR A 227 -7.37 2.60 -0.19
C THR A 227 -6.76 1.75 -1.30
N LYS A 228 -7.03 2.15 -2.54
CA LYS A 228 -6.43 1.61 -3.78
C LYS A 228 -5.35 2.53 -4.35
N SER A 229 -5.02 3.60 -3.62
CA SER A 229 -4.13 4.68 -4.05
C SER A 229 -3.12 5.10 -2.97
N LEU A 230 -2.68 4.17 -2.13
CA LEU A 230 -1.80 4.38 -0.96
C LEU A 230 -0.58 5.25 -1.27
N PHE A 231 0.14 4.99 -2.36
CA PHE A 231 1.34 5.75 -2.74
C PHE A 231 1.05 7.00 -3.57
N ALA A 232 -0.21 7.17 -4.00
CA ALA A 232 -0.67 8.40 -4.63
C ALA A 232 -1.28 9.39 -3.60
N MET A 233 -1.48 8.96 -2.35
CA MET A 233 -1.91 9.82 -1.25
C MET A 233 -0.84 10.88 -0.97
N GLY A 234 -1.14 12.15 -1.28
CA GLY A 234 -0.23 13.27 -1.08
C GLY A 234 0.64 13.62 -2.30
N GLN A 235 0.46 12.95 -3.43
CA GLN A 235 0.90 13.43 -4.74
C GLN A 235 -0.19 14.35 -5.32
N ASP A 236 0.17 15.30 -6.18
CA ASP A 236 -0.81 16.05 -6.99
C ASP A 236 -1.53 15.04 -7.90
N LEU A 237 -2.66 14.52 -7.43
CA LEU A 237 -3.51 13.62 -8.19
C LEU A 237 -4.06 14.39 -9.40
N SER A 238 -3.80 13.88 -10.61
CA SER A 238 -4.44 14.47 -11.78
C SER A 238 -5.94 14.20 -11.74
N ALA A 239 -6.75 15.13 -12.23
CA ALA A 239 -8.20 14.94 -12.31
C ALA A 239 -8.58 13.69 -13.13
N ALA A 240 -7.71 13.26 -14.05
CA ALA A 240 -7.86 12.04 -14.83
C ALA A 240 -7.71 10.77 -13.97
N ASP A 241 -6.72 10.72 -13.07
CA ASP A 241 -6.51 9.57 -12.17
C ASP A 241 -7.65 9.43 -11.15
N VAL A 242 -8.14 10.56 -10.64
CA VAL A 242 -9.30 10.61 -9.74
C VAL A 242 -10.55 10.11 -10.47
N SER A 243 -10.78 10.54 -11.71
CA SER A 243 -11.95 10.13 -12.49
C SER A 243 -11.91 8.66 -12.92
N ALA A 244 -10.72 8.08 -13.07
CA ALA A 244 -10.56 6.68 -13.47
C ALA A 244 -10.86 5.69 -12.35
N HIS A 245 -10.89 6.12 -11.09
CA HIS A 245 -10.99 5.24 -9.92
C HIS A 245 -12.20 5.57 -9.02
N LEU A 246 -12.94 6.62 -9.33
CA LEU A 246 -14.21 6.95 -8.68
C LEU A 246 -15.39 6.45 -9.50
N GLU A 247 -16.34 5.82 -8.83
CA GLU A 247 -17.68 5.64 -9.39
C GLU A 247 -18.44 6.95 -9.31
N ALA A 248 -18.98 7.40 -10.44
CA ALA A 248 -19.81 8.59 -10.47
C ALA A 248 -21.06 8.37 -9.62
N LEU A 249 -21.30 9.25 -8.65
CA LEU A 249 -22.57 9.28 -7.94
C LEU A 249 -23.69 9.59 -8.94
N ASP A 250 -24.85 8.96 -8.76
CA ASP A 250 -26.04 9.30 -9.53
C ASP A 250 -26.35 10.79 -9.32
N THR A 251 -26.47 11.54 -10.42
CA THR A 251 -26.76 12.98 -10.39
C THR A 251 -28.15 13.27 -9.80
N GLY A 252 -29.03 12.28 -9.72
CA GLY A 252 -30.29 12.37 -8.97
C GLY A 252 -30.15 12.24 -7.45
N ALA A 253 -29.00 11.74 -6.95
CA ALA A 253 -28.78 11.46 -5.53
C ALA A 253 -28.18 12.64 -4.74
N TYR A 254 -27.70 13.68 -5.41
CA TYR A 254 -27.08 14.84 -4.75
C TYR A 254 -27.43 16.15 -5.45
N ALA A 255 -27.40 17.25 -4.69
CA ALA A 255 -27.53 18.61 -5.20
C ALA A 255 -26.23 19.36 -4.92
N LEU A 256 -25.67 20.00 -5.95
CA LEU A 256 -24.51 20.89 -5.81
C LEU A 256 -25.01 22.30 -5.49
N VAL A 257 -24.70 22.77 -4.29
CA VAL A 257 -25.06 24.12 -3.84
C VAL A 257 -23.80 25.01 -3.90
N PRO A 258 -23.74 26.02 -4.78
CA PRO A 258 -22.56 26.87 -4.93
C PRO A 258 -22.39 27.79 -3.72
N VAL A 259 -21.21 27.73 -3.09
CA VAL A 259 -20.89 28.55 -1.91
C VAL A 259 -20.45 29.95 -2.34
N ASP A 260 -21.32 30.94 -2.11
CA ASP A 260 -21.13 32.34 -2.50
C ASP A 260 -20.69 33.25 -1.33
N ARG A 261 -20.77 32.74 -0.09
CA ARG A 261 -20.44 33.49 1.12
C ARG A 261 -19.93 32.58 2.23
N GLN A 262 -19.12 33.14 3.12
CA GLN A 262 -18.68 32.45 4.32
C GLN A 262 -19.82 32.42 5.35
N ALA A 263 -20.33 31.23 5.68
CA ALA A 263 -21.38 31.01 6.67
C ALA A 263 -21.30 29.61 7.29
N PRO A 264 -21.88 29.37 8.49
CA PRO A 264 -22.01 28.03 9.06
C PRO A 264 -22.76 27.09 8.10
N ILE A 265 -22.24 25.87 7.89
CA ILE A 265 -22.75 24.90 6.88
C ILE A 265 -24.25 24.65 7.03
N ARG A 266 -24.73 24.51 8.27
CA ARG A 266 -26.16 24.30 8.54
C ARG A 266 -27.01 25.42 7.97
N GLU A 267 -26.66 26.66 8.29
CA GLU A 267 -27.39 27.85 7.87
C GLU A 267 -27.33 28.03 6.35
N PHE A 268 -26.17 27.72 5.76
CA PHE A 268 -25.98 27.75 4.32
C PHE A 268 -26.88 26.75 3.59
N VAL A 269 -26.87 25.47 4.00
CA VAL A 269 -27.65 24.40 3.37
C VAL A 269 -29.16 24.61 3.57
N THR A 270 -29.59 24.98 4.77
CA THR A 270 -31.02 25.26 5.03
C THR A 270 -31.49 26.54 4.34
N GLY A 271 -30.63 27.56 4.25
CA GLY A 271 -30.92 28.81 3.55
C GLY A 271 -31.07 28.61 2.03
N ALA A 272 -30.37 27.63 1.46
CA ALA A 272 -30.52 27.22 0.07
C ALA A 272 -31.76 26.34 -0.19
N GLY A 273 -32.66 26.17 0.79
CA GLY A 273 -33.88 25.38 0.64
C GLY A 273 -33.68 23.87 0.77
N HIS A 274 -32.48 23.42 1.15
CA HIS A 274 -32.19 22.01 1.33
C HIS A 274 -32.27 21.60 2.80
N ARG A 275 -32.83 20.41 3.06
CA ARG A 275 -32.89 19.88 4.41
C ARG A 275 -31.51 19.32 4.77
N LEU A 276 -30.84 19.94 5.75
CA LEU A 276 -29.66 19.33 6.35
C LEU A 276 -30.08 18.09 7.14
N LEU A 277 -29.90 16.92 6.56
CA LEU A 277 -29.90 15.67 7.30
C LEU A 277 -28.53 15.56 7.98
N LEU A 278 -28.42 16.08 9.20
CA LEU A 278 -27.38 15.58 10.10
C LEU A 278 -27.56 14.07 10.12
N LEU A 279 -26.51 13.28 9.87
CA LEU A 279 -26.54 11.82 9.90
C LEU A 279 -27.21 11.36 11.21
N ARG A 280 -28.52 11.14 11.17
CA ARG A 280 -29.17 10.17 12.02
C ARG A 280 -28.74 8.85 11.43
N ALA A 281 -28.00 8.09 12.23
CA ALA A 281 -27.74 6.69 11.99
C ALA A 281 -28.93 6.04 11.29
N LEU A 282 -28.66 5.31 10.19
CA LEU A 282 -29.56 4.34 9.59
C LEU A 282 -30.14 3.43 10.69
N GLN A 283 -31.27 3.82 11.26
CA GLN A 283 -32.12 2.94 12.04
C GLN A 283 -33.32 2.59 11.16
N ALA A 284 -33.42 1.28 10.91
CA ALA A 284 -34.37 0.62 10.04
C ALA A 284 -35.81 1.15 10.17
N ARG A 285 -36.51 1.19 9.03
CA ARG A 285 -37.97 1.04 9.00
C ARG A 285 -38.33 -0.22 8.23
N GLU A 286 -38.57 -1.28 8.99
CA GLU A 286 -39.60 -2.27 8.66
C GLU A 286 -40.90 -1.52 8.38
N GLY A 287 -41.51 -1.79 7.22
CA GLY A 287 -42.75 -1.15 6.79
C GLY A 287 -43.98 -1.83 7.40
N PRO A 288 -45.04 -1.09 7.79
CA PRO A 288 -46.35 -1.65 8.03
C PRO A 288 -47.15 -1.62 6.71
N GLY A 289 -47.77 -2.74 6.29
CA GLY A 289 -48.36 -2.75 4.95
C GLY A 289 -49.28 -3.88 4.48
N ARG A 290 -50.16 -4.39 5.35
CA ARG A 290 -51.50 -4.94 5.00
C ARG A 290 -51.62 -6.25 4.20
N GLN A 291 -52.13 -7.26 4.92
CA GLN A 291 -53.11 -8.23 4.41
C GLN A 291 -54.33 -7.52 3.78
N ALA A 292 -54.75 -7.94 2.58
CA ALA A 292 -56.13 -8.28 2.24
C ALA A 292 -56.25 -8.65 0.75
N ALA A 293 -56.40 -9.94 0.45
CA ALA A 293 -57.23 -10.42 -0.67
C ALA A 293 -57.51 -11.92 -0.47
N ARG A 294 -58.74 -12.24 -0.05
CA ARG A 294 -59.33 -13.58 -0.06
C ARG A 294 -60.18 -13.74 -1.32
N GLY A 295 -60.09 -14.94 -1.94
CA GLY A 295 -61.08 -15.58 -2.81
C GLY A 295 -61.12 -15.05 -4.25
N GLY A 296 -61.13 -15.84 -5.33
CA GLY A 296 -61.31 -17.28 -5.52
C GLY A 296 -62.30 -17.51 -6.68
N ARG A 297 -61.88 -18.21 -7.75
CA ARG A 297 -62.62 -19.22 -8.55
C ARG A 297 -62.09 -19.38 -9.99
N GLU A 298 -61.88 -20.66 -10.36
CA GLU A 298 -62.27 -21.41 -11.59
C GLU A 298 -62.25 -20.66 -12.94
N GLY A 299 -61.72 -21.12 -14.08
CA GLY A 299 -61.45 -22.44 -14.66
C GLY A 299 -61.02 -22.25 -16.14
N PRO A 300 -60.89 -23.32 -16.97
CA PRO A 300 -59.81 -23.44 -17.98
C PRO A 300 -60.24 -23.29 -19.45
N GLY A 301 -59.28 -23.17 -20.39
CA GLY A 301 -59.58 -23.34 -21.82
C GLY A 301 -58.44 -23.10 -22.83
N HIS A 302 -57.94 -24.20 -23.40
CA HIS A 302 -57.59 -24.42 -24.82
C HIS A 302 -56.34 -23.78 -25.49
N ARG A 303 -55.47 -24.69 -25.98
CA ARG A 303 -54.50 -24.59 -27.11
C ARG A 303 -55.24 -24.55 -28.48
N PRO A 304 -54.63 -24.63 -29.70
CA PRO A 304 -53.20 -24.75 -30.13
C PRO A 304 -52.80 -23.90 -31.38
N ASP A 305 -51.57 -24.14 -31.86
CA ASP A 305 -51.09 -24.08 -33.28
C ASP A 305 -50.75 -22.70 -33.88
N ASP A 306 -49.68 -22.48 -34.66
CA ASP A 306 -48.82 -23.34 -35.50
C ASP A 306 -47.35 -22.80 -35.57
N GLY A 307 -46.37 -23.70 -35.76
CA GLY A 307 -45.00 -23.38 -36.22
C GLY A 307 -44.92 -23.32 -37.75
N PRO A 308 -43.81 -23.70 -38.43
CA PRO A 308 -42.38 -23.60 -38.12
C PRO A 308 -41.53 -23.11 -39.34
N GLY A 309 -40.19 -23.09 -39.22
CA GLY A 309 -39.26 -23.26 -40.37
C GLY A 309 -38.28 -22.10 -40.59
N LEU A 310 -36.98 -22.21 -40.29
CA LEU A 310 -35.87 -22.96 -40.93
C LEU A 310 -35.04 -22.10 -41.92
N LEU A 311 -33.72 -22.15 -41.69
CA LEU A 311 -32.57 -22.13 -42.63
C LEU A 311 -31.76 -20.84 -42.90
N ARG A 312 -30.45 -21.04 -42.64
CA ARG A 312 -29.19 -20.32 -42.91
C ARG A 312 -28.87 -20.18 -44.44
N PRO A 313 -27.62 -19.93 -44.90
CA PRO A 313 -26.53 -18.95 -44.59
C PRO A 313 -26.00 -18.23 -45.88
N GLY A 314 -25.00 -17.33 -45.76
CA GLY A 314 -24.07 -17.04 -46.87
C GLY A 314 -23.27 -15.73 -46.76
N GLY A 315 -21.93 -15.80 -46.70
CA GLY A 315 -21.00 -14.68 -46.97
C GLY A 315 -20.89 -14.36 -48.48
N PRO A 316 -19.86 -13.66 -49.02
CA PRO A 316 -18.50 -13.42 -48.50
C PRO A 316 -17.91 -11.99 -48.70
N GLN A 317 -16.62 -11.83 -48.34
CA GLN A 317 -15.70 -10.68 -48.58
C GLN A 317 -15.46 -10.36 -50.08
N PRO A 318 -14.84 -9.21 -50.40
CA PRO A 318 -13.38 -9.18 -50.74
C PRO A 318 -12.62 -7.93 -50.21
N ALA A 319 -11.36 -8.08 -49.75
CA ALA A 319 -10.07 -7.85 -50.44
C ALA A 319 -9.67 -6.38 -50.71
N GLY A 320 -8.49 -5.98 -50.20
CA GLY A 320 -7.85 -4.67 -50.42
C GLY A 320 -7.12 -4.52 -51.76
N PRO A 321 -6.33 -3.45 -51.95
CA PRO A 321 -4.87 -3.65 -51.97
C PRO A 321 -4.03 -2.50 -51.39
N ALA A 322 -2.73 -2.82 -51.20
CA ALA A 322 -1.65 -1.96 -50.74
C ALA A 322 -0.91 -1.23 -51.89
N ARG A 323 -0.23 -0.10 -51.59
CA ARG A 323 1.23 0.11 -51.76
C ARG A 323 1.68 1.60 -51.77
N ARG A 324 2.80 1.83 -51.05
CA ARG A 324 4.01 2.67 -51.34
C ARG A 324 3.89 4.18 -51.58
N GLY A 325 4.85 4.92 -51.01
CA GLY A 325 5.36 6.16 -51.62
C GLY A 325 5.99 7.15 -50.64
N ASP A 326 7.23 7.52 -50.93
CA ASP A 326 8.20 8.30 -50.14
C ASP A 326 8.06 9.84 -50.26
N HIS A 327 8.77 10.54 -49.36
CA HIS A 327 9.29 11.94 -49.45
C HIS A 327 8.36 13.18 -49.44
N GLY A 328 8.76 14.21 -48.68
CA GLY A 328 8.50 15.62 -49.03
C GLY A 328 8.26 16.63 -47.88
N GLU A 329 9.35 17.32 -47.49
CA GLU A 329 9.43 18.75 -47.12
C GLU A 329 8.48 19.45 -46.11
N ALA A 330 9.08 19.82 -44.98
CA ALA A 330 9.33 21.19 -44.51
C ALA A 330 8.35 22.33 -44.89
N GLY A 331 7.54 22.75 -43.90
CA GLY A 331 6.83 24.04 -43.88
C GLY A 331 7.22 24.86 -42.64
N ARG A 332 7.98 25.95 -42.87
CA ARG A 332 8.27 27.10 -41.98
C ARG A 332 6.96 27.84 -41.64
N GLN A 333 6.73 28.50 -40.48
CA GLN A 333 7.34 29.73 -39.90
C GLN A 333 6.40 30.22 -38.74
N PRO A 334 6.66 31.29 -37.96
CA PRO A 334 7.86 31.77 -37.28
C PRO A 334 7.66 31.99 -35.76
N GLY A 335 8.67 31.66 -34.95
CA GLY A 335 8.86 32.24 -33.62
C GLY A 335 9.60 33.57 -33.72
N VAL A 336 9.02 34.63 -33.15
CA VAL A 336 9.62 35.97 -33.11
C VAL A 336 10.69 36.01 -32.02
N HIS A 337 11.92 36.33 -32.43
CA HIS A 337 13.01 36.77 -31.56
C HIS A 337 12.78 38.21 -31.08
N ARG A 338 13.18 38.52 -29.84
CA ARG A 338 14.21 39.55 -29.63
C ARG A 338 14.90 39.45 -28.27
N VAL A 339 16.20 39.62 -28.34
CA VAL A 339 17.23 39.46 -27.31
C VAL A 339 17.87 40.85 -27.13
N ARG A 340 17.89 41.35 -25.87
CA ARG A 340 19.00 42.09 -25.17
C ARG A 340 19.55 43.42 -25.77
N PRO A 341 20.53 44.13 -25.16
CA PRO A 341 21.08 44.17 -23.77
C PRO A 341 21.49 45.60 -23.23
N VAL A 342 22.14 45.60 -22.05
CA VAL A 342 23.21 46.50 -21.47
C VAL A 342 22.87 47.98 -21.12
N ASP A 343 23.49 48.70 -20.15
CA ASP A 343 24.67 48.49 -19.30
C ASP A 343 24.74 49.45 -18.07
N LEU A 344 25.65 49.11 -17.14
CA LEU A 344 26.55 49.92 -16.26
C LEU A 344 26.06 51.06 -15.34
N GLY A 345 26.53 50.97 -14.07
CA GLY A 345 26.77 52.13 -13.20
C GLY A 345 27.05 51.81 -11.71
N GLN A 346 28.31 51.59 -11.34
CA GLN A 346 28.89 51.81 -9.99
C GLN A 346 29.81 53.08 -10.07
N PRO A 347 30.50 53.63 -9.01
CA PRO A 347 30.74 53.16 -7.63
C PRO A 347 30.74 54.27 -6.52
N GLN A 348 31.20 53.85 -5.32
CA GLN A 348 31.91 54.57 -4.21
C GLN A 348 31.10 54.76 -2.92
N ALA A 349 31.66 54.75 -1.70
CA ALA A 349 32.89 54.25 -1.07
C ALA A 349 32.78 54.58 0.44
N GLY A 350 33.42 53.80 1.32
CA GLY A 350 33.99 54.36 2.56
C GLY A 350 33.63 53.70 3.92
N ALA A 351 34.65 53.03 4.49
CA ALA A 351 35.10 53.08 5.90
C ALA A 351 34.17 52.53 7.01
N ARG A 352 34.60 51.81 8.06
CA ARG A 352 35.91 51.45 8.62
C ARG A 352 35.66 50.38 9.72
N HIS A 353 36.57 49.42 9.84
CA HIS A 353 36.82 48.59 11.04
C HIS A 353 37.52 49.44 12.14
N PRO A 354 37.49 49.05 13.43
CA PRO A 354 38.33 47.99 14.01
C PRO A 354 37.56 47.15 15.06
N GLY A 355 38.01 46.08 15.70
CA GLY A 355 39.26 45.34 15.84
C GLY A 355 38.93 44.27 16.90
N ALA A 356 39.25 43.00 16.68
CA ALA A 356 40.53 42.37 17.04
C ALA A 356 40.55 41.75 18.46
N ARG A 357 40.73 40.43 18.47
CA ARG A 357 41.68 39.62 19.28
C ARG A 357 41.18 38.81 20.49
N HIS A 358 41.48 37.50 20.38
CA HIS A 358 42.11 36.58 21.35
C HIS A 358 41.37 36.30 22.68
N ALA A 359 41.40 35.12 23.28
CA ALA A 359 41.93 33.78 23.01
C ALA A 359 41.50 32.89 24.20
N VAL A 360 41.92 31.61 24.18
CA VAL A 360 42.18 30.75 25.35
C VAL A 360 40.98 29.96 25.92
N GLY A 361 40.90 28.66 25.55
CA GLY A 361 40.47 27.60 26.49
C GLY A 361 41.61 27.29 27.48
N PRO A 362 41.41 26.59 28.61
CA PRO A 362 41.08 25.15 28.66
C PRO A 362 40.04 24.86 29.79
N ALA A 363 39.61 23.66 30.20
CA ALA A 363 40.30 22.40 30.43
C ALA A 363 39.31 21.25 30.71
N ARG A 364 39.79 20.02 30.45
CA ARG A 364 39.29 18.74 30.99
C ARG A 364 39.39 18.69 32.53
N PRO A 365 38.63 17.78 33.16
CA PRO A 365 39.16 17.00 34.28
C PRO A 365 39.35 15.53 33.95
N LEU A 366 40.31 14.96 34.66
CA LEU A 366 40.83 13.59 34.61
C LEU A 366 39.92 12.58 35.34
N LEU A 367 40.08 11.32 34.93
CA LEU A 367 39.69 10.08 35.61
C LEU A 367 40.19 10.01 37.07
N PRO A 368 39.67 9.05 37.84
CA PRO A 368 40.57 8.11 38.51
C PRO A 368 40.33 6.65 38.12
N ARG A 369 41.46 5.95 37.93
CA ARG A 369 41.60 4.49 37.95
C ARG A 369 41.57 4.00 39.41
N ALA A 370 40.86 2.89 39.63
CA ALA A 370 41.14 1.84 40.63
C ALA A 370 40.35 0.62 40.11
N GLY A 371 40.80 -0.63 40.06
CA GLY A 371 41.91 -1.35 40.67
C GLY A 371 41.37 -2.78 40.81
N GLY A 372 41.95 -3.76 40.09
CA GLY A 372 41.65 -5.19 40.28
C GLY A 372 42.13 -5.68 41.66
N PRO A 373 41.67 -6.86 42.14
CA PRO A 373 42.20 -8.15 41.67
C PRO A 373 41.06 -9.17 41.40
N GLY A 374 41.15 -10.16 40.50
CA GLY A 374 42.18 -11.16 40.35
C GLY A 374 41.99 -12.28 41.38
N ILE A 375 41.36 -13.42 41.03
CA ILE A 375 41.66 -14.78 41.55
C ILE A 375 40.96 -15.88 40.71
N ARG A 376 41.83 -16.66 40.07
CA ARG A 376 41.96 -18.13 39.91
C ARG A 376 40.81 -19.04 39.43
N ARG A 377 41.26 -19.84 38.45
CA ARG A 377 40.87 -21.19 38.03
C ARG A 377 40.81 -22.22 39.17
N SER A 378 39.84 -23.12 39.04
CA SER A 378 39.87 -24.58 39.31
C SER A 378 38.62 -25.15 38.62
N GLY A 379 38.58 -26.24 37.86
CA GLY A 379 39.46 -27.40 37.78
C GLY A 379 38.59 -28.66 37.83
N ALA A 380 38.50 -29.36 36.70
CA ALA A 380 38.43 -30.82 36.53
C ALA A 380 37.25 -31.69 37.07
N ALA A 381 36.76 -32.51 36.14
CA ALA A 381 36.54 -33.97 36.21
C ALA A 381 35.28 -34.55 36.86
N GLY A 382 34.65 -35.49 36.13
CA GLY A 382 33.74 -36.51 36.67
C GLY A 382 32.68 -37.05 35.71
N GLU A 383 33.07 -37.93 34.77
CA GLU A 383 32.24 -39.02 34.22
C GLU A 383 31.88 -40.05 35.34
N PRO A 384 31.14 -41.19 35.12
CA PRO A 384 30.16 -41.59 34.07
C PRO A 384 28.92 -42.38 34.63
N GLY A 385 28.05 -42.90 33.74
CA GLY A 385 27.08 -44.00 33.95
C GLY A 385 25.62 -43.60 33.69
N GLU A 386 24.77 -44.28 32.90
CA GLU A 386 24.72 -45.65 32.33
C GLU A 386 24.39 -45.66 30.83
#